data_AF-A0ABD5P287-F1
#
_entry.id   AF-A0ABD5P287-F1
#
_cell.length_a   1.000
_cell.length_b   1.000
_cell.length_c   1.000
_cell.angle_alpha   90.00
_cell.angle_beta   90.00
_cell.angle_gamma   90.00
#
_symmetry.space_group_name_H-M   'P 1'
#
loop_
_entity.id
_entity.type
_entity.pdbx_description
1 polymer ?
#
loop_
_entity_poly.entity_id
_entity_poly.type
_entity_poly.pdbx_seq_one_letter_code
_entity_poly.pdbx_strand_id
1 'polypeptide(L)'
;MSKYITAEEHVPDDGEGETVLQIRDAETKEIFHTRARIAKEPSRLDDPQPLSVVRGPHENTAEQWYVELVDDAVDEDRLRRIVREQQEGSNVINTRSDDLAVLLRYLVETDHYESTSAAARELMFERLADAHPSLLEAYDELRTEYESDPLREALERE
;
A
#
# COMPACT_ATOMS: atom_id res chain seq x y z
N MET A 1 1.29 -24.65 14.20
CA MET A 1 1.60 -23.38 14.89
C MET A 1 1.06 -22.27 14.01
N SER A 2 0.34 -21.31 14.57
CA SER A 2 -0.16 -20.16 13.83
C SER A 2 1.00 -19.21 13.54
N LYS A 3 1.08 -18.72 12.30
CA LYS A 3 2.10 -17.75 11.88
C LYS A 3 1.67 -16.34 12.25
N TYR A 4 0.37 -16.08 12.15
CA TYR A 4 -0.23 -14.79 12.42
C TYR A 4 -1.31 -14.90 13.50
N ILE A 5 -1.54 -13.79 14.21
CA ILE A 5 -2.55 -13.67 15.26
C ILE A 5 -3.32 -12.37 15.03
N THR A 6 -4.65 -12.41 15.10
CA THR A 6 -5.52 -11.24 15.08
C THR A 6 -6.62 -11.37 16.14
N ALA A 7 -7.32 -10.27 16.42
CA ALA A 7 -8.49 -10.26 17.27
C ALA A 7 -9.77 -10.40 16.42
N GLU A 8 -10.80 -11.05 16.95
CA GLU A 8 -12.08 -11.23 16.27
C GLU A 8 -12.74 -9.89 15.91
N GLU A 9 -12.50 -8.84 16.69
CA GLU A 9 -12.98 -7.48 16.41
C GLU A 9 -12.40 -6.86 15.13
N HIS A 10 -11.29 -7.39 14.61
CA HIS A 10 -10.67 -6.93 13.36
C HIS A 10 -11.10 -7.76 12.15
N VAL A 11 -11.85 -8.84 12.37
CA VAL A 11 -12.38 -9.71 11.33
C VAL A 11 -13.75 -9.17 10.88
N PRO A 12 -14.04 -9.07 9.58
CA PRO A 12 -15.34 -8.65 9.06
C PRO A 12 -16.47 -9.55 9.55
N ASP A 13 -17.67 -8.98 9.74
CA ASP A 13 -18.86 -9.68 10.24
C ASP A 13 -19.29 -10.88 9.36
N ASP A 14 -19.08 -10.82 8.05
CA ASP A 14 -19.34 -11.93 7.12
C ASP A 14 -18.33 -13.08 7.26
N GLY A 15 -17.23 -12.86 8.00
CA GLY A 15 -16.27 -13.88 8.42
C GLY A 15 -15.36 -14.45 7.33
N GLU A 16 -15.48 -14.01 6.07
CA GLU A 16 -14.57 -14.38 4.97
C GLU A 16 -14.52 -13.22 3.97
N GLY A 17 -13.37 -13.02 3.32
CA GLY A 17 -13.21 -11.98 2.29
C GLY A 17 -11.93 -11.17 2.42
N GLU A 18 -11.79 -10.17 1.54
CA GLU A 18 -10.66 -9.24 1.53
C GLU A 18 -10.96 -8.04 2.43
N THR A 19 -10.03 -7.71 3.33
CA THR A 19 -10.17 -6.62 4.31
C THR A 19 -8.82 -6.06 4.72
N VAL A 20 -8.80 -4.90 5.36
CA VAL A 20 -7.63 -4.43 6.11
C VAL A 20 -7.65 -5.10 7.48
N LEU A 21 -6.62 -5.88 7.79
CA LEU A 21 -6.50 -6.63 9.04
C LEU A 21 -5.33 -6.11 9.86
N GLN A 22 -5.57 -5.87 11.15
CA GLN A 22 -4.46 -5.72 12.10
C GLN A 22 -3.95 -7.12 12.46
N ILE A 23 -2.71 -7.41 12.11
CA ILE A 23 -2.08 -8.72 12.32
C ILE A 23 -0.86 -8.56 13.22
N ARG A 24 -0.67 -9.55 14.08
CA ARG A 24 0.56 -9.76 14.83
C ARG A 24 1.31 -10.99 14.31
N ASP A 25 2.58 -10.83 13.99
CA ASP A 25 3.45 -11.96 13.68
C ASP A 25 3.77 -12.77 14.96
N ALA A 26 3.59 -14.09 14.90
CA ALA A 26 3.78 -14.96 16.05
C ALA A 26 5.27 -15.13 16.43
N GLU A 27 6.18 -14.99 15.48
CA GLU A 27 7.63 -15.12 15.66
C GLU A 27 8.24 -13.77 16.09
N THR A 28 8.07 -12.72 15.28
CA THR A 28 8.72 -11.42 15.51
C THR A 28 7.99 -10.57 16.55
N LYS A 29 6.71 -10.88 16.82
CA LYS A 29 5.80 -10.11 17.68
C LYS A 29 5.43 -8.73 17.13
N GLU A 30 5.82 -8.41 15.90
CA GLU A 30 5.47 -7.15 15.24
C GLU A 30 3.98 -7.09 14.96
N ILE A 31 3.40 -5.89 15.09
CA ILE A 31 2.00 -5.60 14.83
C ILE A 31 1.94 -4.62 13.66
N PHE A 32 1.17 -4.93 12.63
CA PHE A 32 1.02 -4.10 11.44
C PHE A 32 -0.38 -4.27 10.83
N HIS A 33 -0.74 -3.33 9.94
CA HIS A 33 -1.97 -3.39 9.16
C HIS A 33 -1.63 -3.80 7.74
N THR A 34 -2.43 -4.70 7.17
CA THR A 34 -2.21 -5.23 5.83
C THR A 34 -3.54 -5.52 5.18
N ARG A 35 -3.62 -5.30 3.87
CA ARG A 35 -4.74 -5.78 3.06
C ARG A 35 -4.55 -7.28 2.91
N ALA A 36 -5.53 -8.03 3.39
CA ALA A 36 -5.43 -9.48 3.45
C ALA A 36 -6.78 -10.13 3.12
N ARG A 37 -6.71 -11.31 2.52
CA ARG A 37 -7.87 -12.18 2.36
C ARG A 37 -7.89 -13.19 3.49
N ILE A 38 -9.04 -13.35 4.11
CA ILE A 38 -9.25 -14.31 5.19
C ILE A 38 -10.29 -15.35 4.80
N ALA A 39 -10.05 -16.59 5.22
CA ALA A 39 -10.98 -17.69 5.04
C ALA A 39 -10.84 -18.73 6.15
N LYS A 40 -11.90 -19.49 6.41
CA LYS A 40 -11.85 -20.62 7.36
C LYS A 40 -11.21 -21.86 6.74
N GLU A 41 -11.30 -21.99 5.42
CA GLU A 41 -10.74 -23.10 4.65
C GLU A 41 -9.52 -22.63 3.83
N PRO A 42 -8.37 -23.32 3.89
CA PRO A 42 -7.17 -22.89 3.18
C PRO A 42 -7.33 -22.98 1.65
N SER A 43 -8.21 -23.86 1.16
CA SER A 43 -8.49 -24.04 -0.27
C SER A 43 -9.23 -22.87 -0.92
N ARG A 44 -9.65 -21.88 -0.13
CA ARG A 44 -10.28 -20.63 -0.60
C ARG A 44 -9.26 -19.53 -0.92
N LEU A 45 -7.97 -19.78 -0.65
CA LEU A 45 -6.86 -18.84 -0.83
C LEU A 45 -5.78 -19.47 -1.72
N ASP A 46 -5.02 -18.64 -2.42
CA ASP A 46 -3.93 -19.07 -3.29
C ASP A 46 -2.64 -19.34 -2.50
N ASP A 47 -2.32 -18.52 -1.49
CA ASP A 47 -1.21 -18.73 -0.53
C ASP A 47 -1.68 -18.63 0.94
N PRO A 48 -2.34 -19.68 1.46
CA PRO A 48 -2.90 -19.65 2.81
C PRO A 48 -1.81 -19.77 3.89
N GLN A 49 -1.70 -18.74 4.73
CA GLN A 49 -0.90 -18.73 5.94
C GLN A 49 -1.78 -18.95 7.19
N PRO A 50 -1.36 -19.73 8.20
CA PRO A 50 -2.19 -20.02 9.35
C PRO A 50 -2.36 -18.79 10.26
N LEU A 51 -3.63 -18.39 10.47
CA LEU A 51 -4.05 -17.25 11.28
C LEU A 51 -4.80 -17.73 12.53
N SER A 52 -4.47 -17.15 13.68
CA SER A 52 -5.19 -17.37 14.94
C SER A 52 -6.10 -16.18 15.22
N VAL A 53 -7.42 -16.39 15.24
CA VAL A 53 -8.41 -15.36 15.59
C VAL A 53 -8.77 -15.50 17.07
N VAL A 54 -8.53 -14.46 17.86
CA VAL A 54 -8.75 -14.48 19.31
C VAL A 54 -10.00 -13.66 19.65
N ARG A 55 -10.97 -14.27 20.35
CA ARG A 55 -12.27 -13.63 20.66
C ARG A 55 -12.22 -12.52 21.71
N GLY A 56 -11.11 -12.35 22.41
CA GLY A 56 -10.92 -11.23 23.34
C GLY A 56 -9.66 -11.36 24.20
N PRO A 57 -9.26 -10.29 24.90
CA PRO A 57 -8.01 -10.24 25.68
C PRO A 57 -7.96 -11.20 26.89
N HIS A 58 -9.11 -11.77 27.27
CA HIS A 58 -9.25 -12.66 28.44
C HIS A 58 -9.84 -14.03 28.10
N GLU A 59 -10.14 -14.31 26.83
CA GLU A 59 -10.67 -15.61 26.41
C GLU A 59 -9.55 -16.49 25.84
N ASN A 60 -9.42 -17.69 26.38
CA ASN A 60 -8.45 -18.70 25.92
C ASN A 60 -8.92 -19.44 24.65
N THR A 61 -10.01 -19.00 24.02
CA THR A 61 -10.57 -19.64 22.83
C THR A 61 -10.05 -18.90 21.61
N ALA A 62 -9.07 -19.51 20.94
CA ALA A 62 -8.60 -19.08 19.64
C ALA A 62 -9.19 -19.99 18.55
N GLU A 63 -9.74 -19.39 17.50
CA GLU A 63 -10.22 -20.12 16.32
C GLU A 63 -9.12 -20.09 15.25
N GLN A 64 -8.86 -21.23 14.60
CA GLN A 64 -7.85 -21.32 13.54
C GLN A 64 -8.48 -21.01 12.18
N TRP A 65 -7.92 -20.01 11.52
CA TRP A 65 -8.31 -19.50 10.21
C TRP A 65 -7.08 -19.46 9.29
N TYR A 66 -7.25 -18.98 8.07
CA TYR A 66 -6.18 -18.77 7.11
C TYR A 66 -6.24 -17.35 6.57
N VAL A 67 -5.05 -16.82 6.27
CA VAL A 67 -4.86 -15.48 5.74
C VAL A 67 -3.89 -15.49 4.58
N GLU A 68 -4.19 -14.72 3.55
CA GLU A 68 -3.31 -14.41 2.42
C GLU A 68 -3.03 -12.91 2.48
N LEU A 69 -1.76 -12.53 2.65
CA LEU A 69 -1.36 -11.13 2.65
C LEU A 69 -1.29 -10.66 1.20
N VAL A 70 -2.11 -9.68 0.83
CA VAL A 70 -2.17 -9.13 -0.52
C VAL A 70 -1.14 -8.01 -0.65
N ASP A 71 -1.16 -7.05 0.29
CA ASP A 71 -0.24 -5.90 0.32
C ASP A 71 -0.20 -5.24 1.71
N ASP A 72 0.81 -4.39 1.93
CA ASP A 72 0.83 -3.47 3.07
C ASP A 72 -0.37 -2.50 3.00
N ALA A 73 -1.03 -2.27 4.13
CA ALA A 73 -2.11 -1.30 4.21
C ALA A 73 -1.52 0.11 4.16
N VAL A 74 -2.01 0.93 3.24
CA VAL A 74 -1.56 2.31 3.06
C VAL A 74 -2.17 3.20 4.13
N ASP A 75 -1.35 4.00 4.81
CA ASP A 75 -1.79 5.05 5.72
C ASP A 75 -2.27 6.27 4.90
N GLU A 76 -3.55 6.26 4.54
CA GLU A 76 -4.18 7.27 3.69
C GLU A 76 -4.14 8.68 4.30
N ASP A 77 -4.30 8.82 5.61
CA ASP A 77 -4.23 10.11 6.31
C ASP A 77 -2.82 10.72 6.19
N ARG A 78 -1.80 9.88 6.33
CA ARG A 78 -0.41 10.30 6.13
C ARG A 78 -0.13 10.64 4.67
N LEU A 79 -0.63 9.85 3.72
CA LEU A 79 -0.48 10.12 2.29
C LEU A 79 -1.14 11.46 1.91
N ARG A 80 -2.37 11.69 2.36
CA ARG A 80 -3.13 12.93 2.13
C ARG A 80 -2.40 14.15 2.73
N ARG A 81 -1.76 14.01 3.89
CA ARG A 81 -0.92 15.05 4.48
C ARG A 81 0.32 15.36 3.62
N ILE A 82 1.05 14.34 3.16
CA ILE A 82 2.24 14.52 2.31
C ILE A 82 1.88 15.21 0.99
N VAL A 83 0.75 14.83 0.38
CA VAL A 83 0.27 15.48 -0.86
C VAL A 83 0.01 16.97 -0.65
N ARG A 84 -0.61 17.35 0.48
CA ARG A 84 -0.83 18.76 0.84
C ARG A 84 0.49 19.49 1.10
N GLU A 85 1.40 18.88 1.86
CA GLU A 85 2.72 19.46 2.17
C GLU A 85 3.60 19.61 0.91
N GLN A 86 3.49 18.70 -0.07
CA GLN A 86 4.24 18.77 -1.33
C GLN A 86 3.74 19.87 -2.27
N GLN A 87 2.47 20.25 -2.22
CA GLN A 87 1.98 21.43 -2.96
C GLN A 87 2.58 22.75 -2.43
N GLU A 88 3.09 22.76 -1.19
CA GLU A 88 3.63 23.94 -0.51
C GLU A 88 5.18 24.00 -0.51
N GLY A 89 5.88 22.96 -1.01
CA GLY A 89 7.32 22.78 -0.85
C GLY A 89 8.13 22.57 -2.14
N SER A 90 9.27 23.26 -2.25
CA SER A 90 10.25 23.13 -3.34
C SER A 90 10.97 21.78 -3.37
N ASN A 91 11.18 21.28 -4.58
CA ASN A 91 11.72 19.98 -4.98
C ASN A 91 13.19 19.78 -4.54
N VAL A 92 13.48 18.76 -3.71
CA VAL A 92 14.86 18.47 -3.23
C VAL A 92 15.20 16.98 -3.37
N ILE A 93 15.87 16.61 -4.46
CA ILE A 93 16.69 15.39 -4.56
C ILE A 93 18.02 15.83 -5.19
N ASN A 94 19.03 16.20 -4.39
CA ASN A 94 20.20 16.93 -4.91
C ASN A 94 21.57 16.37 -4.48
N THR A 95 21.72 15.08 -4.16
CA THR A 95 23.06 14.58 -3.77
C THR A 95 23.35 13.09 -4.01
N ARG A 96 22.36 12.20 -4.05
CA ARG A 96 22.51 10.83 -4.63
C ARG A 96 22.26 10.79 -6.14
N SER A 97 22.03 11.97 -6.71
CA SER A 97 21.58 12.18 -8.09
C SER A 97 22.69 12.11 -9.12
N ASP A 98 23.97 12.19 -8.77
CA ASP A 98 25.05 12.31 -9.78
C ASP A 98 25.27 11.00 -10.55
N ASP A 99 25.46 9.87 -9.86
CA ASP A 99 25.59 8.56 -10.53
C ASP A 99 24.29 8.18 -11.25
N LEU A 100 23.15 8.47 -10.62
CA LEU A 100 21.84 8.26 -11.24
C LEU A 100 21.66 9.14 -12.48
N ALA A 101 22.10 10.40 -12.45
CA ALA A 101 22.05 11.30 -13.59
C ALA A 101 22.93 10.80 -14.73
N VAL A 102 24.09 10.21 -14.44
CA VAL A 102 24.95 9.57 -15.46
C VAL A 102 24.22 8.39 -16.11
N LEU A 103 23.59 7.51 -15.32
CA LEU A 103 22.85 6.37 -15.85
C LEU A 103 21.60 6.79 -16.65
N LEU A 104 20.82 7.74 -16.14
CA LEU A 104 19.65 8.27 -16.84
C LEU A 104 20.06 8.97 -18.14
N ARG A 105 21.17 9.70 -18.13
CA ARG A 105 21.72 10.33 -19.32
C ARG A 105 22.17 9.29 -20.34
N TYR A 106 22.81 8.21 -19.91
CA TYR A 106 23.19 7.12 -20.79
C TYR A 106 21.96 6.51 -21.50
N LEU A 107 20.86 6.29 -20.78
CA LEU A 107 19.62 5.75 -21.34
C LEU A 107 18.96 6.69 -22.37
N VAL A 108 19.09 8.00 -22.20
CA VAL A 108 18.61 8.99 -23.19
C VAL A 108 19.53 9.04 -24.41
N GLU A 109 20.85 9.06 -24.21
CA GLU A 109 21.83 9.07 -25.31
C GLU A 109 21.80 7.79 -26.16
N THR A 110 21.15 6.74 -25.67
CA THR A 110 20.94 5.46 -26.36
C THR A 110 19.52 5.28 -26.89
N ASP A 111 18.73 6.37 -26.99
CA ASP A 111 17.36 6.41 -27.52
C ASP A 111 16.35 5.49 -26.79
N HIS A 112 16.65 5.08 -25.55
CA HIS A 112 15.68 4.33 -24.75
C HIS A 112 14.59 5.23 -24.14
N TYR A 113 14.87 6.52 -23.96
CA TYR A 113 13.91 7.50 -23.41
C TYR A 113 14.13 8.89 -24.00
N GLU A 114 13.07 9.69 -24.08
CA GLU A 114 13.08 11.05 -24.66
C GLU A 114 13.82 12.09 -23.80
N SER A 115 13.92 11.86 -22.48
CA SER A 115 14.64 12.74 -21.56
C SER A 115 14.99 12.03 -20.25
N THR A 116 15.92 12.60 -19.50
CA THR A 116 16.36 12.03 -18.21
C THR A 116 15.22 12.06 -17.18
N SER A 117 14.34 13.07 -17.25
CA SER A 117 13.14 13.16 -16.43
C SER A 117 12.09 12.12 -16.81
N ALA A 118 11.92 11.83 -18.11
CA ALA A 118 11.03 10.77 -18.57
C ALA A 118 11.53 9.40 -18.09
N ALA A 119 12.82 9.10 -18.30
CA ALA A 119 13.46 7.88 -17.82
C ALA A 119 13.33 7.71 -16.29
N ALA A 120 13.60 8.77 -15.52
CA ALA A 120 13.47 8.72 -14.07
C ALA A 120 12.03 8.45 -13.64
N ARG A 121 11.08 9.17 -14.24
CA ARG A 121 9.66 9.04 -13.92
C ARG A 121 9.16 7.62 -14.22
N GLU A 122 9.44 7.11 -15.41
CA GLU A 122 8.99 5.80 -15.84
C GLU A 122 9.58 4.68 -14.98
N LEU A 123 10.91 4.68 -14.79
CA LEU A 123 11.59 3.69 -13.94
C LEU A 123 11.11 3.73 -12.48
N MET A 124 10.85 4.93 -11.93
CA MET A 124 10.35 5.06 -10.57
C MET A 124 8.91 4.56 -10.44
N PHE A 125 8.03 4.92 -11.39
CA PHE A 125 6.63 4.48 -11.35
C PHE A 125 6.48 2.99 -11.65
N GLU A 126 7.27 2.42 -12.56
CA GLU A 126 7.31 0.98 -12.80
C GLU A 126 7.67 0.24 -11.51
N ARG A 127 8.73 0.66 -10.82
CA ARG A 127 9.12 0.07 -9.54
C ARG A 127 8.09 0.28 -8.44
N LEU A 128 7.41 1.42 -8.42
CA LEU A 128 6.35 1.68 -7.45
C LEU A 128 5.13 0.80 -7.72
N ALA A 129 4.78 0.57 -8.99
CA ALA A 129 3.69 -0.32 -9.38
C ALA A 129 3.98 -1.78 -9.06
N ASP A 130 5.23 -2.23 -9.27
CA ASP A 130 5.64 -3.59 -8.95
C ASP A 130 5.70 -3.86 -7.44
N ALA A 131 6.22 -2.89 -6.67
CA ALA A 131 6.50 -3.09 -5.24
C ALA A 131 5.38 -2.65 -4.29
N HIS A 132 4.57 -1.67 -4.72
CA HIS A 132 3.54 -1.04 -3.87
C HIS A 132 2.30 -0.67 -4.69
N PRO A 133 1.62 -1.63 -5.36
CA PRO A 133 0.45 -1.34 -6.18
C PRO A 133 -0.71 -0.73 -5.37
N SER A 134 -0.92 -1.17 -4.13
CA SER A 134 -1.93 -0.62 -3.22
C SER A 134 -1.77 0.89 -2.96
N LEU A 135 -0.52 1.40 -2.96
CA LEU A 135 -0.24 2.82 -2.80
C LEU A 135 -0.64 3.63 -4.04
N LEU A 136 -0.46 3.08 -5.24
CA LEU A 136 -0.89 3.71 -6.48
C LEU A 136 -2.43 3.76 -6.58
N GLU A 137 -3.11 2.68 -6.21
CA GLU A 137 -4.58 2.62 -6.15
C GLU A 137 -5.13 3.69 -5.20
N ALA A 138 -4.63 3.73 -3.96
CA ALA A 138 -5.07 4.72 -2.96
C ALA A 138 -4.78 6.16 -3.40
N TYR A 139 -3.63 6.41 -4.05
CA TYR A 139 -3.32 7.74 -4.58
C TYR A 139 -4.23 8.15 -5.74
N ASP A 140 -4.58 7.23 -6.64
CA ASP A 140 -5.47 7.52 -7.77
C ASP A 140 -6.90 7.86 -7.32
N GLU A 141 -7.40 7.16 -6.31
CA GLU A 141 -8.68 7.47 -5.67
C GLU A 141 -8.67 8.87 -5.04
N LEU A 142 -7.63 9.20 -4.27
CA LEU A 142 -7.45 10.53 -3.67
C LEU A 142 -7.33 11.64 -4.72
N ARG A 143 -6.62 11.37 -5.82
CA ARG A 143 -6.48 12.33 -6.93
C ARG A 143 -7.82 12.55 -7.63
N THR A 144 -8.57 11.49 -7.89
CA THR A 144 -9.90 11.56 -8.50
C THR A 144 -10.89 12.33 -7.62
N GLU A 145 -10.88 12.08 -6.30
CA GLU A 145 -11.66 12.85 -5.31
C GLU A 145 -11.30 14.34 -5.36
N TYR A 146 -10.01 14.66 -5.51
CA TYR A 146 -9.53 16.05 -5.56
C TYR A 146 -9.79 16.76 -6.90
N GLU A 147 -9.75 16.03 -8.03
CA GLU A 147 -10.07 16.58 -9.36
C GLU A 147 -11.58 16.72 -9.58
N SER A 148 -12.39 15.88 -8.93
CA SER A 148 -13.85 15.96 -8.95
C SER A 148 -14.43 16.92 -7.90
N ASP A 149 -13.58 17.71 -7.22
CA ASP A 149 -14.03 18.70 -6.25
C ASP A 149 -14.91 19.77 -6.94
N PRO A 150 -16.20 19.89 -6.59
CA PRO A 150 -17.12 20.86 -7.18
C PRO A 150 -16.64 22.32 -7.05
N LEU A 151 -15.84 22.64 -6.03
CA LEU A 151 -15.23 23.98 -5.88
C LEU A 151 -14.19 24.25 -6.96
N ARG A 152 -13.46 23.22 -7.41
CA ARG A 152 -12.43 23.36 -8.45
C ARG A 152 -13.07 23.46 -9.83
N GLU A 153 -14.08 22.64 -10.12
CA GLU A 153 -14.92 22.80 -11.32
C GLU A 153 -15.57 24.20 -11.40
N ALA A 154 -15.92 24.79 -10.25
CA ALA A 154 -16.46 26.16 -10.20
C ALA A 154 -15.39 27.23 -10.46
N LEU A 155 -14.16 27.02 -9.99
CA LEU A 155 -13.02 27.95 -10.17
C LEU A 155 -12.38 27.87 -11.57
N GLU A 156 -12.44 26.72 -12.25
CA GLU A 156 -11.93 26.55 -13.62
C GLU A 156 -12.94 27.00 -14.71
N ARG A 157 -14.17 27.36 -14.32
CA ARG A 157 -15.22 27.90 -15.21
C ARG A 157 -15.25 29.44 -15.26
N GLU A 158 -14.33 30.13 -14.58
CA GLU A 158 -14.14 31.60 -14.66
C GLU A 158 -12.98 32.01 -15.57
#